data_AF-A0A2M7SSA7-F1
#
_entry.id   AF-A0A2M7SSA7-F1
#
_cell.length_a   1.000
_cell.length_b   1.000
_cell.length_c   1.000
_cell.angle_alpha   90.00
_cell.angle_beta   90.00
_cell.angle_gamma   90.00
#
_symmetry.space_group_name_H-M   'P 1'
#
loop_
_entity.id
_entity.type
_entity.pdbx_description
1 polymer ?
#
loop_
_entity_poly.entity_id
_entity_poly.type
_entity_poly.pdbx_seq_one_letter_code
_entity_poly.pdbx_strand_id
1 'polypeptide(L)'
;QPALSPVEGLSVISDQLLVEKEEKKLYQAIQQSSISHPQSVNEFLDIVVQLIPAINAFFDKVLVMAEDEALRANRLALVGQIANLSNGIADLSKLEGF
;
A
#
# COMPACT_ATOMS: atom_id res chain seq x y z
N GLN A 1 -2.10 -8.32 -24.43
CA GLN A 1 -2.20 -7.35 -23.32
C GLN A 1 -1.16 -7.76 -22.30
N PRO A 2 -0.27 -6.89 -21.81
CA PRO A 2 0.50 -7.29 -20.64
C PRO A 2 -0.52 -7.31 -19.51
N ALA A 3 -0.82 -8.52 -19.03
CA ALA A 3 -1.36 -8.69 -17.70
C ALA A 3 -0.42 -7.92 -16.77
N LEU A 4 -0.94 -7.13 -15.85
CA LEU A 4 -0.15 -6.73 -14.70
C LEU A 4 0.35 -8.06 -14.13
N SER A 5 1.65 -8.33 -14.30
CA SER A 5 2.29 -9.43 -13.64
C SER A 5 1.88 -9.35 -12.17
N PRO A 6 1.67 -10.48 -11.47
CA PRO A 6 1.69 -10.44 -10.01
C PRO A 6 2.90 -9.59 -9.64
N VAL A 7 2.76 -8.66 -8.72
CA VAL A 7 3.93 -8.04 -8.10
C VAL A 7 4.69 -9.17 -7.42
N GLU A 8 5.51 -9.88 -8.19
CA GLU A 8 6.28 -11.07 -7.82
C GLU A 8 7.33 -10.58 -6.84
N GLY A 9 6.97 -10.68 -5.56
CA GLY A 9 7.72 -10.10 -4.47
C GLY A 9 6.86 -9.13 -3.66
N LEU A 10 5.82 -9.64 -2.99
CA LEU A 10 5.38 -9.00 -1.74
C LEU A 10 6.54 -9.13 -0.75
N SER A 11 7.53 -8.25 -0.88
CA SER A 11 8.64 -8.15 0.04
C SER A 11 8.06 -7.96 1.44
N VAL A 12 8.44 -8.83 2.36
CA VAL A 12 8.00 -8.77 3.75
C VAL A 12 8.38 -7.39 4.29
N ILE A 13 7.38 -6.63 4.78
CA ILE A 13 7.64 -5.34 5.41
C ILE A 13 8.45 -5.60 6.68
N SER A 14 9.62 -4.99 6.74
CA SER A 14 10.51 -5.08 7.89
C SER A 14 10.29 -3.85 8.77
N ASP A 15 9.80 -4.07 9.99
CA ASP A 15 9.50 -2.98 10.94
C ASP A 15 10.76 -2.15 11.27
N GLN A 16 11.93 -2.78 11.25
CA GLN A 16 13.24 -2.14 11.44
C GLN A 16 13.62 -1.16 10.32
N LEU A 17 13.02 -1.32 9.13
CA LEU A 17 13.23 -0.46 7.96
C LEU A 17 12.14 0.60 7.81
N LEU A 18 11.23 0.72 8.79
CA LEU A 18 10.36 1.87 8.93
C LEU A 18 11.14 2.92 9.73
N VAL A 19 11.58 3.96 9.06
CA VAL A 19 12.39 5.04 9.61
C VAL A 19 11.49 6.23 9.93
N GLU A 20 10.76 6.70 8.92
CA GLU A 20 9.92 7.89 9.00
C GLU A 20 8.65 7.62 9.84
N LYS A 21 8.12 8.68 10.44
CA LYS A 21 6.91 8.58 11.27
C LYS A 21 5.69 8.24 10.40
N GLU A 22 5.64 8.77 9.19
CA GLU A 22 4.51 8.66 8.28
C GLU A 22 4.39 7.26 7.69
N GLU A 23 5.50 6.59 7.35
CA GLU A 23 5.46 5.19 6.89
C GLU A 23 5.09 4.23 8.03
N LYS A 24 5.52 4.50 9.27
CA LYS A 24 5.06 3.74 10.46
C LYS A 24 3.56 3.87 10.68
N LYS A 25 3.04 5.10 10.61
CA LYS A 25 1.60 5.36 10.75
C LYS A 25 0.80 4.67 9.68
N LEU A 26 1.26 4.75 8.42
CA LEU A 26 0.61 4.06 7.31
C LEU A 26 0.62 2.55 7.52
N TYR A 27 1.78 1.97 7.88
CA TYR A 27 1.88 0.55 8.16
C TYR A 27 0.93 0.12 9.27
N GLN A 28 0.88 0.86 10.37
CA GLN A 28 -0.04 0.56 11.48
C GLN A 28 -1.51 0.66 11.05
N ALA A 29 -1.88 1.68 10.28
CA ALA A 29 -3.24 1.83 9.77
C ALA A 29 -3.63 0.65 8.87
N ILE A 30 -2.72 0.24 7.97
CA ILE A 30 -2.92 -0.96 7.14
C ILE A 30 -3.08 -2.20 8.01
N GLN A 31 -2.24 -2.42 9.03
CA GLN A 31 -2.35 -3.58 9.92
C GLN A 31 -3.68 -3.61 10.69
N GLN A 32 -4.22 -2.44 11.05
CA GLN A 32 -5.53 -2.33 11.71
C GLN A 32 -6.69 -2.60 10.75
N SER A 33 -6.56 -2.22 9.48
CA SER A 33 -7.58 -2.43 8.44
C SER A 33 -7.54 -3.83 7.82
N SER A 34 -6.35 -4.41 7.64
CA SER A 34 -6.11 -5.69 6.93
C SER A 34 -6.50 -6.94 7.74
N ILE A 35 -7.04 -6.78 8.96
CA ILE A 35 -7.60 -7.89 9.74
C ILE A 35 -8.78 -8.55 8.99
N SER A 36 -9.42 -7.83 8.06
CA SER A 36 -10.40 -8.38 7.13
C SER A 36 -10.12 -7.89 5.70
N HIS A 37 -9.84 -8.81 4.76
CA HIS A 37 -9.97 -8.48 3.34
C HIS A 37 -11.43 -8.04 3.08
N PRO A 38 -11.66 -6.88 2.43
CA PRO A 38 -13.02 -6.43 2.17
C PRO A 38 -13.76 -7.48 1.32
N GLN A 39 -14.99 -7.82 1.70
CA GLN A 39 -15.82 -8.77 0.94
C GLN A 39 -16.80 -8.07 -0.02
N SER A 40 -16.83 -6.74 -0.01
CA SER A 40 -17.74 -5.92 -0.79
C SER A 40 -17.08 -4.60 -1.16
N VAL A 41 -17.51 -4.00 -2.27
CA VAL A 41 -17.03 -2.69 -2.73
C VAL A 41 -17.22 -1.63 -1.64
N ASN A 42 -18.33 -1.68 -0.90
CA ASN A 42 -18.61 -0.70 0.15
C ASN A 42 -17.64 -0.80 1.34
N GLU A 43 -17.24 -2.01 1.73
CA GLU A 43 -16.23 -2.20 2.77
C GLU A 43 -14.84 -1.79 2.30
N PHE A 44 -14.50 -2.09 1.04
CA PHE A 44 -13.26 -1.61 0.44
C PHE A 44 -13.19 -0.09 0.45
N LEU A 45 -14.26 0.60 0.04
CA LEU A 45 -14.29 2.06 0.04
C LEU A 45 -14.20 2.65 1.46
N ASP A 46 -14.84 2.04 2.46
CA ASP A 46 -14.75 2.49 3.85
C ASP A 46 -13.31 2.39 4.37
N ILE A 47 -12.66 1.24 4.16
CA ILE A 47 -11.25 1.03 4.50
C ILE A 47 -10.37 2.07 3.80
N VAL A 48 -10.53 2.25 2.48
CA VAL A 48 -9.71 3.20 1.73
C VAL A 48 -9.89 4.62 2.24
N VAL A 49 -11.13 5.06 2.49
CA VAL A 49 -11.41 6.40 3.04
C VAL A 49 -10.72 6.63 4.38
N GLN A 50 -10.68 5.60 5.25
CA GLN A 50 -9.95 5.67 6.51
C GLN A 50 -8.42 5.75 6.32
N LEU A 51 -7.89 5.13 5.28
CA LEU A 51 -6.45 5.14 4.98
C LEU A 51 -5.98 6.40 4.25
N ILE A 52 -6.85 7.13 3.53
CA ILE A 52 -6.51 8.34 2.75
C ILE A 52 -5.59 9.31 3.52
N PRO A 53 -5.87 9.69 4.79
CA PRO A 53 -5.02 10.64 5.52
C PRO A 53 -3.59 10.12 5.72
N ALA A 54 -3.44 8.82 6.01
CA ALA A 54 -2.13 8.20 6.20
C ALA A 54 -1.38 8.02 4.88
N ILE A 55 -2.10 7.67 3.81
CA ILE A 55 -1.55 7.56 2.45
C ILE A 55 -1.04 8.93 1.98
N ASN A 56 -1.83 9.99 2.15
CA ASN A 56 -1.41 11.35 1.77
C ASN A 56 -0.18 11.81 2.57
N ALA A 57 -0.17 11.59 3.89
CA ALA A 57 0.98 11.94 4.72
C ALA A 57 2.24 11.17 4.31
N PHE A 58 2.10 9.89 3.94
CA PHE A 58 3.21 9.10 3.42
C PHE A 58 3.76 9.69 2.12
N PHE A 59 2.93 9.95 1.10
CA PHE A 59 3.43 10.48 -0.17
C PHE A 59 3.93 11.92 -0.09
N ASP A 60 3.47 12.71 0.88
CA ASP A 60 3.97 14.07 1.12
C ASP A 60 5.34 14.10 1.82
N LYS A 61 5.61 13.14 2.72
CA LYS A 61 6.80 13.15 3.59
C LYS A 61 7.85 12.09 3.27
N VAL A 62 7.47 11.02 2.60
CA VAL A 62 8.31 9.83 2.41
C VAL A 62 8.71 9.70 0.94
N LEU A 63 10.02 9.76 0.68
CA LEU A 63 10.58 9.51 -0.64
C LEU A 63 10.60 8.00 -0.92
N VAL A 64 9.63 7.52 -1.70
CA VAL A 64 9.51 6.09 -2.05
C VAL A 64 10.76 5.60 -2.80
N MET A 65 11.29 6.41 -3.72
CA MET A 65 12.50 6.12 -4.47
C MET A 65 13.76 6.53 -3.69
N ALA A 66 13.90 6.01 -2.46
CA ALA A 66 15.08 6.22 -1.64
C ALA A 66 16.35 5.65 -2.31
N GLU A 67 17.51 6.26 -2.04
CA GLU A 67 18.81 5.78 -2.54
C GLU A 67 19.19 4.42 -1.93
N ASP A 68 18.85 4.21 -0.66
CA ASP A 68 19.02 2.93 0.01
C ASP A 68 18.03 1.89 -0.55
N GLU A 69 18.57 0.82 -1.09
CA GLU A 69 17.78 -0.21 -1.77
C GLU A 69 16.83 -0.95 -0.81
N ALA A 70 17.23 -1.15 0.45
CA ALA A 70 16.41 -1.84 1.44
C ALA A 70 15.21 -0.97 1.87
N LEU A 71 15.44 0.32 2.11
CA LEU A 71 14.36 1.29 2.39
C LEU A 71 13.41 1.44 1.19
N ARG A 72 13.96 1.54 -0.02
CA ARG A 72 13.14 1.60 -1.25
C ARG A 72 12.28 0.36 -1.39
N ALA A 73 12.84 -0.83 -1.22
CA ALA A 73 12.09 -2.08 -1.29
C ALA A 73 10.98 -2.14 -0.22
N ASN A 74 11.28 -1.74 1.01
CA ASN A 74 10.30 -1.71 2.11
C ASN A 74 9.14 -0.72 1.83
N ARG A 75 9.45 0.45 1.27
CA ARG A 75 8.46 1.47 0.89
C ARG A 75 7.60 1.02 -0.29
N LEU A 76 8.19 0.37 -1.29
CA LEU A 76 7.45 -0.22 -2.41
C LEU A 76 6.54 -1.36 -1.92
N ALA A 77 6.96 -2.14 -0.93
CA ALA A 77 6.10 -3.16 -0.31
C ALA A 77 4.88 -2.55 0.40
N LEU A 78 5.06 -1.41 1.10
CA LEU A 78 3.94 -0.66 1.69
C LEU A 78 2.94 -0.17 0.63
N VAL A 79 3.44 0.43 -0.45
CA VAL A 79 2.59 0.86 -1.58
C VAL A 79 1.88 -0.33 -2.22
N GLY A 80 2.58 -1.45 -2.39
CA GLY A 80 2.02 -2.70 -2.90
C GLY A 80 0.91 -3.26 -2.02
N GLN A 81 1.01 -3.16 -0.69
CA GLN A 81 -0.10 -3.60 0.19
C GLN A 81 -1.36 -2.76 -0.02
N ILE A 82 -1.23 -1.45 -0.19
CA ILE A 82 -2.38 -0.57 -0.47
C ILE A 82 -3.03 -0.96 -1.80
N ALA A 83 -2.22 -1.15 -2.85
CA ALA A 83 -2.71 -1.55 -4.17
C ALA A 83 -3.40 -2.94 -4.14
N ASN A 84 -2.98 -3.83 -3.23
CA ASN A 84 -3.60 -5.14 -3.08
C ASN A 84 -4.94 -5.11 -2.33
N LEU A 85 -5.31 -4.01 -1.65
CA LEU A 85 -6.61 -3.93 -0.97
C LEU A 85 -7.80 -4.02 -1.94
N SER A 86 -7.60 -3.60 -3.20
CA SER A 86 -8.63 -3.72 -4.24
C SER A 86 -8.66 -5.10 -4.90
N ASN A 87 -7.68 -5.97 -4.62
CA ASN A 87 -7.56 -7.26 -5.29
C ASN A 87 -8.79 -8.13 -5.00
N GLY A 88 -9.42 -8.66 -6.04
CA GLY A 88 -10.67 -9.41 -5.95
C GLY A 88 -11.95 -8.56 -5.79
N ILE A 89 -11.84 -7.25 -5.56
CA ILE A 89 -12.99 -6.33 -5.44
C ILE A 89 -13.10 -5.38 -6.65
N ALA A 90 -11.98 -4.90 -7.16
CA ALA A 90 -11.92 -4.03 -8.33
C ALA A 90 -10.66 -4.27 -9.16
N ASP A 91 -10.82 -4.37 -10.48
CA ASP A 91 -9.71 -4.38 -11.43
C ASP A 91 -9.26 -2.93 -11.69
N LEU A 92 -8.31 -2.45 -10.88
CA LEU A 92 -7.79 -1.09 -10.98
C LEU A 92 -6.95 -0.86 -12.25
N SER A 93 -6.59 -1.92 -12.99
CA SER A 93 -5.93 -1.86 -14.30
C SER A 93 -6.70 -1.05 -15.35
N LYS A 94 -7.99 -0.77 -15.10
CA LYS A 94 -8.88 0.00 -15.97
C LYS A 94 -9.02 1.47 -15.59
N LEU A 95 -8.43 1.89 -14.48
CA LEU A 95 -8.34 3.31 -14.12
C LEU A 95 -7.10 3.90 -14.79
N GLU A 96 -7.31 4.90 -15.65
CA GLU A 96 -6.19 5.58 -16.32
C GLU A 96 -5.30 6.30 -15.30
N GLY A 97 -3.98 6.04 -15.35
CA GLY A 97 -2.99 6.63 -14.45
C GLY A 97 -2.14 5.64 -13.64
N PHE A 98 -2.37 4.34 -13.80
CA PHE A 98 -1.56 3.23 -13.26
C PHE A 98 -0.96 2.38 -14.38
#